data_AF-A0A8S3E6C4-F1
#
_entry.id   AF-A0A8S3E6C4-F1
#
_cell.length_a   1.000
_cell.length_b   1.000
_cell.length_c   1.000
_cell.angle_alpha   90.00
_cell.angle_beta   90.00
_cell.angle_gamma   90.00
#
_symmetry.space_group_name_H-M   'P 1'
#
loop_
_entity.id
_entity.type
_entity.pdbx_description
1 polymer ?
#
loop_
_entity_poly.entity_id
_entity_poly.type
_entity_poly.pdbx_seq_one_letter_code
_entity_poly.pdbx_strand_id
1 'polypeptide(L)' 'DMFTVSDRLRQGCHILSATTGRLKDMVEKGRISLKKVKYFVLDEADRYA' A
#
# COMPACT_ATOMS: atom_id res chain seq x y z
N ASP A 1 -17.38 15.83 4.22
CA ASP A 1 -16.51 15.73 3.03
C ASP A 1 -16.18 14.30 2.69
N MET A 2 -16.85 13.74 1.68
CA MET A 2 -16.79 12.31 1.38
C MET A 2 -15.76 12.01 0.28
N PHE A 3 -14.47 12.02 0.63
CA PHE A 3 -13.41 11.55 -0.27
C PHE A 3 -13.18 10.04 -0.09
N THR A 4 -13.14 9.30 -1.21
CA THR A 4 -12.90 7.87 -1.20
C THR A 4 -11.42 7.56 -0.94
N VAL A 5 -11.10 6.30 -0.59
CA VAL A 5 -9.70 5.86 -0.43
C VAL A 5 -8.88 6.08 -1.71
N SER A 6 -9.51 5.90 -2.87
CA SER A 6 -8.89 6.13 -4.18
C SER A 6 -8.50 7.59 -4.39
N ASP A 7 -9.35 8.53 -3.94
CA ASP A 7 -9.07 9.97 -4.06
C ASP A 7 -7.86 10.38 -3.20
N ARG A 8 -7.76 9.83 -1.98
CA ARG A 8 -6.59 10.05 -1.11
C ARG A 8 -5.31 9.46 -1.67
N LEU A 9 -5.37 8.26 -2.24
CA LEU A 9 -4.20 7.62 -2.86
C LEU A 9 -3.65 8.42 -4.05
N ARG A 10 -4.53 9.08 -4.82
CA ARG A 10 -4.12 9.94 -5.95
C ARG A 10 -3.36 11.19 -5.52
N GLN A 11 -3.55 11.67 -4.30
CA GLN A 11 -2.78 12.78 -3.74
C GLN A 11 -1.35 12.35 -3.34
N GLY A 12 -1.07 11.04 -3.31
CA GLY A 12 0.19 10.49 -2.84
C GLY A 12 0.26 10.38 -1.31
N CYS A 13 1.27 9.67 -0.82
CA CYS A 13 1.56 9.57 0.62
C CYS A 13 3.05 9.30 0.85
N HIS A 14 3.55 9.70 2.01
CA HIS A 14 4.92 9.37 2.47
C HIS A 14 4.98 8.02 3.18
N ILE A 15 3.90 7.66 3.89
CA ILE A 15 3.76 6.42 4.65
C ILE A 15 2.43 5.78 4.25
N LEU A 16 2.47 4.48 3.96
CA LEU A 16 1.30 3.67 3.66
C LEU A 16 1.32 2.43 4.55
N SER A 17 0.24 2.21 5.30
CA SER A 17 0.00 0.96 6.01
C SER A 17 -1.22 0.26 5.41
N ALA A 18 -1.09 -1.02 5.11
CA ALA A 18 -2.14 -1.84 4.49
C ALA A 18 -1.92 -3.31 4.82
N THR A 19 -2.99 -4.09 4.82
CA THR A 19 -2.88 -5.55 4.84
C THR A 19 -2.25 -6.04 3.54
N THR A 20 -1.39 -7.06 3.63
CA THR A 20 -0.58 -7.59 2.52
C THR A 20 -1.41 -7.92 1.30
N GLY A 21 -2.54 -8.61 1.46
CA GLY A 21 -3.43 -8.97 0.34
C GLY A 21 -3.98 -7.75 -0.42
N ARG A 22 -4.39 -6.70 0.30
CA ARG A 22 -4.91 -5.48 -0.33
C ARG A 22 -3.82 -4.66 -1.00
N LEU A 23 -2.63 -4.59 -0.39
CA LEU A 23 -1.49 -3.90 -0.98
C LEU A 23 -1.05 -4.59 -2.27
N LYS A 24 -0.94 -5.93 -2.26
CA LYS A 24 -0.59 -6.75 -3.42
C LYS A 24 -1.53 -6.50 -4.59
N ASP A 25 -2.84 -6.58 -4.37
CA ASP A 25 -3.86 -6.32 -5.40
C ASP A 25 -3.72 -4.91 -6.02
N MET A 26 -3.43 -3.89 -5.21
CA MET A 26 -3.27 -2.51 -5.68
C MET A 26 -1.99 -2.33 -6.51
N VAL A 27 -0.91 -3.03 -6.18
CA VAL A 27 0.35 -3.01 -6.93
C VAL A 27 0.18 -3.75 -8.27
N GLU A 28 -0.41 -4.94 -8.26
CA GLU A 28 -0.69 -5.73 -9.48
C GLU A 28 -1.60 -4.98 -10.46
N LYS A 29 -2.59 -4.23 -9.95
CA LYS A 29 -3.47 -3.37 -10.76
C LYS A 29 -2.84 -2.03 -11.15
N GLY A 30 -1.58 -1.78 -10.80
CA GLY A 30 -0.86 -0.53 -11.13
C GLY A 30 -1.39 0.72 -10.43
N ARG A 31 -2.21 0.57 -9.37
CA ARG A 31 -2.77 1.69 -8.60
C ARG A 31 -1.75 2.28 -7.62
N ILE A 32 -0.79 1.48 -7.19
CA ILE A 32 0.32 1.89 -6.31
C ILE A 32 1.63 1.42 -6.94
N SER A 33 2.64 2.28 -6.93
CA SER A 33 4.00 1.92 -7.34
C SER A 33 4.92 1.91 -6.13
N LEU A 34 5.68 0.82 -5.96
CA LEU A 34 6.70 0.70 -4.92
C LEU A 34 8.10 1.18 -5.39
N LYS A 35 8.23 1.72 -6.61
CA LYS A 35 9.52 2.07 -7.24
C LYS A 35 10.39 3.07 -6.45
N LYS A 36 9.78 3.89 -5.59
CA LYS A 36 10.47 4.90 -4.77
C LYS A 36 10.49 4.57 -3.28
N VAL A 37 10.05 3.37 -2.90
CA VAL A 37 10.02 2.95 -1.49
C VAL A 37 11.44 2.73 -1.00
N LYS A 38 11.80 3.39 0.11
CA LYS A 38 13.11 3.22 0.77
C LYS A 38 13.09 2.13 1.83
N TYR A 39 11.94 1.92 2.47
CA TYR A 39 11.75 0.96 3.54
C TYR A 39 10.43 0.24 3.36
N PHE A 40 10.46 -1.08 3.45
CA PHE A 40 9.28 -1.93 3.42
C PHE A 40 9.31 -2.81 4.66
N VAL A 41 8.30 -2.67 5.52
CA VAL A 41 8.19 -3.40 6.79
C VAL A 41 7.03 -4.38 6.65
N LEU A 42 7.31 -5.65 6.94
CA LEU A 42 6.29 -6.70 7.06
C LEU A 42 6.11 -6.99 8.54
N ASP A 43 4.91 -6.70 9.05
CA ASP A 43 4.52 -7.08 10.41
C ASP A 43 4.07 -8.56 10.42
N GLU A 44 4.42 -9.32 11.45
CA GLU A 44 4.03 -10.73 11.63
C GLU A 44 4.43 -11.66 10.45
N ALA A 45 5.54 -11.36 9.78
CA ALA A 45 6.00 -12.11 8.59
C ALA A 45 6.32 -13.59 8.87
N ASP A 46 6.62 -13.91 10.13
CA ASP A 46 6.83 -15.26 10.65
C ASP A 46 5.54 -16.09 10.77
N ARG A 47 4.35 -15.46 10.83
CA ARG A 47 3.06 -16.16 10.79
C ARG A 47 2.71 -16.78 9.44
N TYR A 48 3.48 -16.43 8.40
CA TYR A 48 3.22 -16.81 7.02
C TYR A 48 4.42 -17.54 6.38
N ALA A 49 5.37 -18.03 7.18
CA ALA A 49 6.50 -18.86 6.73
C ALA A 49 6.08 -20.31 6.45
#